data_AF-A0A3R6CUX8-F1
#
_entry.id   AF-A0A3R6CUX8-F1
#
_cell.length_a   1.000
_cell.length_b   1.000
_cell.length_c   1.000
_cell.angle_alpha   90.00
_cell.angle_beta   90.00
_cell.angle_gamma   90.00
#
_symmetry.space_group_name_H-M   'P 1'
#
loop_
_entity.id
_entity.type
_entity.pdbx_description
1 polymer ?
#
loop_
_entity_poly.entity_id
_entity_poly.type
_entity_poly.pdbx_seq_one_letter_code
_entity_poly.pdbx_strand_id
1 'polypeptide(L)'
;MELLYLYVHNDNKSIKGCEYNFSPNYKFTYNATTKTFHMEWHKNNVPNKWFGDNILNITAIIGKNASGKTNLLECIIKSLCGQGGGWIICLYEGQLYSNVPTLYSEIKFLFEVKRFNRWGSPLNGEFEERINNTEVIFYSTSIDRALSNKNSYYSKFKDISNAFLLRKHIYEIGNTPDFAHISDIDVMQTGDVFRLLLFLIYTRDGSQNIISSFKLPTYIELTFHAYNHSNLDHPTYKELSKGLTDSFQDQIKLKIIQRIFALASIPDAWNNTTSFEEVISVLNTRAEYGYNIYDLLLDLFHRKAIRYKQPLQRASMGGDAPLTFGVYIDFIDYGFVNALYNYYYAIPKVLPYASNRAFDKNTSNTWVTIKYGVSSGERILYTLLARILGSIFEKQGEIHYVHERRIVNSHYFDGKTIILLLDEPDLQLHPEWQQKFLNILLSSFAKFFPKVMFQIIITSHSPILISDIPRSNILFIEKRDGYSRVCTPIRHKETFAANIHTLYNDSFFLEGVPIGDFAKCKIQEIYNRLNNAEISPEILKEIYRIGEPIIRGLLLKVYDSKRQNLAPNVRKQYLIEELKKIEDSEKENI
;
A
#
# COMPACT_ATOMS: atom_id res chain seq x y z
N MET A 1 5.85 19.44 -15.61
CA MET A 1 5.54 18.80 -16.90
C MET A 1 4.30 17.94 -16.73
N GLU A 2 3.41 17.90 -17.71
CA GLU A 2 2.30 16.93 -17.79
C GLU A 2 2.53 15.97 -18.97
N LEU A 3 2.55 14.66 -18.74
CA LEU A 3 2.53 13.65 -19.79
C LEU A 3 1.15 13.63 -20.44
N LEU A 4 1.05 13.90 -21.74
CA LEU A 4 -0.24 13.95 -22.44
C LEU A 4 -0.50 12.69 -23.27
N TYR A 5 0.55 12.08 -23.82
CA TYR A 5 0.41 10.99 -24.77
C TYR A 5 1.58 10.01 -24.72
N LEU A 6 1.31 8.74 -25.03
CA LEU A 6 2.30 7.69 -25.26
C LEU A 6 1.87 6.80 -26.45
N TYR A 7 2.76 6.60 -27.40
CA TYR A 7 2.68 5.57 -28.43
C TYR A 7 3.71 4.48 -28.18
N VAL A 8 3.26 3.23 -28.08
CA VAL A 8 4.11 2.05 -27.90
C VAL A 8 4.08 1.23 -29.18
N HIS A 9 5.21 1.22 -29.89
CA HIS A 9 5.34 0.41 -31.11
C HIS A 9 5.27 -1.10 -30.81
N ASN A 10 6.11 -1.57 -29.89
CA ASN A 10 6.08 -2.94 -29.38
C ASN A 10 6.86 -2.98 -28.06
N ASP A 11 6.26 -3.47 -26.98
CA ASP A 11 6.92 -3.69 -25.69
C ASP A 11 7.57 -5.08 -25.58
N ASN A 12 7.45 -5.91 -26.62
CA ASN A 12 7.84 -7.33 -26.67
C ASN A 12 7.15 -8.19 -25.60
N LYS A 13 6.03 -7.72 -25.06
CA LYS A 13 5.19 -8.41 -24.08
C LYS A 13 3.74 -8.38 -24.57
N SER A 14 2.93 -7.46 -24.06
CA SER A 14 1.50 -7.42 -24.34
C SER A 14 1.07 -6.22 -25.18
N ILE A 15 1.90 -5.19 -25.36
CA ILE A 15 1.50 -3.94 -26.03
C ILE A 15 2.19 -3.82 -27.38
N LYS A 16 1.40 -3.69 -28.46
CA LYS A 16 1.92 -3.51 -29.82
C LYS A 16 1.08 -2.53 -30.62
N GLY A 17 1.71 -1.48 -31.13
CA GLY A 17 1.11 -0.44 -31.97
C GLY A 17 -0.05 0.29 -31.27
N CYS A 18 0.10 0.63 -30.00
CA CYS A 18 -0.97 1.21 -29.18
C CYS A 18 -0.70 2.65 -28.78
N GLU A 19 -1.80 3.39 -28.65
CA GLU A 19 -1.84 4.82 -28.37
C GLU A 19 -2.58 5.06 -27.06
N TYR A 20 -2.00 5.88 -26.18
CA TYR A 20 -2.56 6.18 -24.86
C TYR A 20 -2.60 7.70 -24.67
N ASN A 21 -3.79 8.24 -24.47
CA ASN A 21 -4.02 9.66 -24.22
C ASN A 21 -4.33 9.88 -22.73
N PHE A 22 -3.48 10.64 -22.04
CA PHE A 22 -3.60 10.88 -20.60
C PHE A 22 -4.32 12.19 -20.26
N SER A 23 -4.55 13.05 -21.26
CA SER A 23 -5.20 14.34 -21.07
C SER A 23 -6.67 14.32 -21.51
N PRO A 24 -7.59 14.92 -20.73
CA PRO A 24 -8.97 15.12 -21.21
C PRO A 24 -9.06 16.25 -22.25
N ASN A 25 -8.07 17.15 -22.31
CA ASN A 25 -8.11 18.36 -23.13
C ASN A 25 -7.40 18.21 -24.48
N TYR A 26 -6.49 17.25 -24.60
CA TYR A 26 -5.75 16.99 -25.82
C TYR A 26 -5.95 15.55 -26.25
N LYS A 27 -6.19 15.36 -27.55
CA LYS A 27 -6.27 14.04 -28.16
C LYS A 27 -5.27 13.95 -29.29
N PHE A 28 -4.31 13.05 -29.13
CA PHE A 28 -3.28 12.77 -30.11
C PHE A 28 -3.53 11.42 -30.77
N THR A 29 -3.20 11.34 -32.05
CA THR A 29 -3.21 10.11 -32.84
C THR A 29 -2.00 10.08 -33.77
N TYR A 30 -1.53 8.89 -34.08
CA TYR A 30 -0.37 8.60 -34.92
C TYR A 30 -0.76 7.64 -36.04
N ASN A 31 -0.65 8.12 -37.28
CA ASN A 31 -0.88 7.30 -38.45
C ASN A 31 0.42 6.62 -38.88
N ALA A 32 0.54 5.31 -38.60
CA ALA A 32 1.74 4.54 -38.90
C ALA A 32 2.09 4.45 -40.41
N THR A 33 1.09 4.51 -41.30
CA THR A 33 1.29 4.45 -42.75
C THR A 33 1.90 5.73 -43.30
N THR A 34 1.39 6.88 -42.85
CA THR A 34 1.88 8.21 -43.28
C THR A 34 2.98 8.77 -42.38
N LYS A 35 3.25 8.12 -41.26
CA LYS A 35 4.18 8.55 -40.19
C LYS A 35 3.88 9.95 -39.66
N THR A 36 2.59 10.26 -39.50
CA THR A 36 2.12 11.60 -39.09
C THR A 36 1.42 11.58 -37.74
N PHE A 37 1.72 12.58 -36.90
CA PHE A 37 1.03 12.87 -35.67
C PHE A 37 -0.02 13.96 -35.88
N HIS A 38 -1.22 13.69 -35.38
CA HIS A 38 -2.36 14.62 -35.34
C HIS A 38 -2.66 15.01 -33.90
N MET A 39 -3.23 16.20 -33.72
CA MET A 39 -3.71 16.70 -32.44
C MET A 39 -5.08 17.34 -32.63
N GLU A 40 -6.03 16.94 -31.79
CA GLU A 40 -7.32 17.58 -31.60
C GLU A 40 -7.33 18.22 -30.20
N TRP A 41 -7.71 19.50 -30.12
CA TRP A 41 -7.87 20.20 -28.84
C TRP A 41 -9.36 20.24 -28.46
N HIS A 42 -9.70 19.62 -27.34
CA HIS A 42 -11.04 19.61 -26.79
C HIS A 42 -11.11 20.55 -25.59
N LYS A 43 -11.39 21.81 -25.87
CA LYS A 43 -11.56 22.84 -24.83
C LYS A 43 -12.77 22.49 -23.95
N ASN A 44 -12.55 22.38 -22.63
CA ASN A 44 -13.58 22.22 -21.57
C ASN A 44 -14.13 20.80 -21.28
N ASN A 45 -13.41 19.71 -21.59
CA ASN A 45 -13.89 18.38 -21.16
C ASN A 45 -13.90 18.23 -19.63
N VAL A 46 -12.89 18.77 -18.95
CA VAL A 46 -12.83 18.86 -17.48
C VAL A 46 -12.34 20.25 -17.09
N PRO A 47 -13.01 20.96 -16.17
CA PRO A 47 -12.57 22.26 -15.71
C PRO A 47 -11.13 22.22 -15.16
N ASN A 48 -10.40 23.33 -15.34
CA ASN A 48 -9.10 23.50 -14.71
C ASN A 48 -9.23 23.29 -13.19
N LYS A 49 -8.25 22.60 -12.60
CA LYS A 49 -8.18 22.34 -11.14
C LYS A 49 -9.35 21.52 -10.57
N TRP A 50 -10.02 20.72 -11.41
CA TRP A 50 -11.09 19.80 -10.97
C TRP A 50 -10.70 18.93 -9.78
N PHE A 51 -9.46 18.43 -9.75
CA PHE A 51 -8.93 17.58 -8.69
C PHE A 51 -8.20 18.35 -7.56
N GLY A 52 -8.20 19.68 -7.60
CA GLY A 52 -7.50 20.54 -6.65
C GLY A 52 -6.43 21.44 -7.29
N ASP A 53 -5.99 22.45 -6.53
CA ASP A 53 -5.07 23.50 -7.02
C ASP A 53 -3.69 22.98 -7.43
N ASN A 54 -3.19 21.97 -6.73
CA ASN A 54 -1.86 21.42 -6.93
C ASN A 54 -1.87 20.09 -7.73
N ILE A 55 -3.00 19.76 -8.36
CA ILE A 55 -3.16 18.55 -9.17
C ILE A 55 -3.36 18.99 -10.63
N LEU A 56 -2.40 18.65 -11.49
CA LEU A 56 -2.48 18.90 -12.92
C LEU A 56 -3.59 18.05 -13.54
N ASN A 57 -3.55 16.74 -13.28
CA ASN A 57 -4.45 15.78 -13.89
C ASN A 57 -4.38 14.42 -13.18
N ILE A 58 -5.46 13.64 -13.29
CA ILE A 58 -5.53 12.25 -12.85
C ILE A 58 -5.99 11.40 -14.02
N THR A 59 -5.30 10.29 -14.30
CA THR A 59 -5.71 9.31 -15.31
C THR A 59 -5.86 7.94 -14.64
N ALA A 60 -7.03 7.32 -14.77
CA ALA A 60 -7.23 5.94 -14.36
C ALA A 60 -7.12 4.99 -15.56
N ILE A 61 -6.35 3.93 -15.41
CA ILE A 61 -6.17 2.87 -16.40
C ILE A 61 -6.90 1.63 -15.88
N ILE A 62 -7.95 1.23 -16.58
CA ILE A 62 -8.88 0.18 -16.15
C ILE A 62 -8.89 -0.94 -17.20
N GLY A 63 -8.92 -2.18 -16.75
CA GLY A 63 -8.93 -3.33 -17.65
C GLY A 63 -8.85 -4.64 -16.90
N LYS A 64 -9.31 -5.74 -17.52
CA LYS A 64 -9.26 -7.11 -16.96
C LYS A 64 -7.84 -7.54 -16.58
N ASN A 65 -7.71 -8.59 -15.77
CA ASN A 65 -6.39 -9.13 -15.39
C ASN A 65 -5.60 -9.47 -16.65
N ALA A 66 -4.28 -9.24 -16.63
CA ALA A 66 -3.40 -9.45 -17.78
C ALA A 66 -3.73 -8.63 -19.04
N SER A 67 -4.51 -7.55 -18.93
CA SER A 67 -4.77 -6.59 -20.03
C SER A 67 -3.57 -5.71 -20.38
N GLY A 68 -2.49 -5.72 -19.59
CA GLY A 68 -1.26 -4.96 -19.87
C GLY A 68 -1.13 -3.63 -19.12
N LYS A 69 -1.95 -3.37 -18.10
CA LYS A 69 -1.89 -2.14 -17.27
C LYS A 69 -0.51 -1.89 -16.66
N THR A 70 0.05 -2.88 -15.97
CA THR A 70 1.39 -2.81 -15.38
C THR A 70 2.49 -2.63 -16.43
N ASN A 71 2.35 -3.29 -17.60
CA ASN A 71 3.28 -3.12 -18.73
C ASN A 71 3.21 -1.70 -19.31
N LEU A 72 2.03 -1.08 -19.32
CA LEU A 72 1.87 0.33 -19.73
C LEU A 72 2.61 1.27 -18.77
N LEU A 73 2.47 1.08 -17.45
CA LEU A 73 3.25 1.86 -16.47
C LEU A 73 4.77 1.67 -16.67
N GLU A 74 5.22 0.46 -17.02
CA GLU A 74 6.63 0.21 -17.38
C GLU A 74 7.06 0.97 -18.63
N CYS A 75 6.23 1.02 -19.67
CA CYS A 75 6.50 1.80 -20.87
C CYS A 75 6.58 3.30 -20.56
N ILE A 76 5.73 3.82 -19.67
CA ILE A 76 5.77 5.20 -19.20
C ILE A 76 7.11 5.49 -18.49
N ILE A 77 7.51 4.64 -17.54
CA ILE A 77 8.78 4.80 -16.80
C ILE A 77 9.97 4.76 -17.75
N LYS A 78 10.01 3.81 -18.69
CA LYS A 78 11.10 3.72 -19.69
C LYS A 78 11.16 4.95 -20.59
N SER A 79 10.01 5.44 -21.04
CA SER A 79 9.92 6.60 -21.94
C SER A 79 10.31 7.90 -21.24
N LEU A 80 9.94 8.06 -19.96
CA LEU A 80 10.22 9.26 -19.18
C LEU A 80 11.60 9.27 -18.54
N CYS A 81 12.06 8.14 -18.01
CA CYS A 81 13.23 8.10 -17.13
C CYS A 81 14.40 7.31 -17.72
N GLY A 82 14.17 6.41 -18.67
CA GLY A 82 15.19 5.50 -19.19
C GLY A 82 15.43 5.65 -20.69
N GLN A 83 15.79 4.53 -21.31
CA GLN A 83 15.83 4.38 -22.76
C GLN A 83 14.73 3.39 -23.19
N GLY A 84 14.02 3.70 -24.27
CA GLY A 84 12.94 2.87 -24.82
C GLY A 84 11.55 3.20 -24.26
N GLY A 85 10.61 2.26 -24.34
CA GLY A 85 9.24 2.40 -23.81
C GLY A 85 8.23 2.93 -24.84
N GLY A 86 8.57 3.96 -25.61
CA GLY A 86 7.68 4.51 -26.63
C GLY A 86 7.94 5.98 -26.94
N TRP A 87 7.09 6.54 -27.81
CA TRP A 87 7.09 7.95 -28.16
C TRP A 87 6.09 8.70 -27.31
N ILE A 88 6.54 9.75 -26.63
CA ILE A 88 5.71 10.56 -25.75
C ILE A 88 5.49 11.95 -26.31
N ILE A 89 4.38 12.55 -25.89
CA ILE A 89 4.16 14.00 -25.99
C ILE A 89 3.82 14.50 -24.60
N CYS A 90 4.47 15.58 -24.17
CA CYS A 90 4.26 16.19 -22.87
C CYS A 90 4.15 17.71 -22.98
N LEU A 91 3.44 18.32 -22.04
CA LEU A 91 3.30 19.76 -21.89
C LEU A 91 4.25 20.25 -20.80
N TYR A 92 5.11 21.21 -21.14
CA TYR A 92 6.04 21.82 -20.20
C TYR A 92 6.15 23.33 -20.50
N GLU A 93 5.94 24.16 -19.49
CA GLU A 93 5.99 25.64 -19.60
C GLU A 93 5.14 26.20 -20.77
N GLY A 94 3.97 25.60 -21.02
CA GLY A 94 3.05 26.02 -22.08
C GLY A 94 3.39 25.54 -23.48
N GLN A 95 4.44 24.73 -23.65
CA GLN A 95 4.89 24.19 -24.93
C GLN A 95 4.84 22.67 -24.96
N LEU A 96 4.57 22.11 -26.15
CA LEU A 96 4.58 20.68 -26.37
C LEU A 96 6.01 20.19 -26.67
N TYR A 97 6.39 19.10 -26.04
CA TYR A 97 7.66 18.42 -26.23
C TYR A 97 7.44 16.95 -26.61
N SER A 98 8.30 16.41 -27.46
CA SER A 98 8.32 14.99 -27.82
C SER A 98 9.72 14.41 -27.80
N ASN A 99 9.83 13.16 -27.34
CA ASN A 99 11.09 12.41 -27.34
C ASN A 99 11.43 11.77 -28.70
N VAL A 100 10.62 12.01 -29.74
CA VAL A 100 10.91 11.56 -31.11
C VAL A 100 12.08 12.38 -31.67
N PRO A 101 13.27 11.78 -31.90
CA PRO A 101 14.47 12.57 -32.22
C PRO A 101 14.35 13.32 -33.55
N THR A 102 14.92 14.52 -33.64
CA THR A 102 14.92 15.35 -34.87
C THR A 102 15.53 14.66 -36.09
N LEU A 103 16.44 13.70 -35.89
CA LEU A 103 17.01 12.87 -36.97
C LEU A 103 15.95 12.09 -37.78
N TYR A 104 14.80 11.75 -37.17
CA TYR A 104 13.70 11.07 -37.87
C TYR A 104 12.83 12.08 -38.61
N SER A 105 13.39 12.65 -39.68
CA SER A 105 12.73 13.65 -40.53
C SER A 105 11.47 13.13 -41.23
N GLU A 106 11.33 11.81 -41.36
CA GLU A 106 10.15 11.18 -41.95
C GLU A 106 8.92 11.21 -41.04
N ILE A 107 9.10 11.41 -39.74
CA ILE A 107 8.00 11.55 -38.78
C ILE A 107 7.57 13.02 -38.76
N LYS A 108 6.30 13.25 -39.14
CA LYS A 108 5.72 14.59 -39.26
C LYS A 108 4.76 14.87 -38.12
N PHE A 109 4.75 16.10 -37.64
CA PHE A 109 3.78 16.61 -36.67
C PHE A 109 2.97 17.71 -37.33
N LEU A 110 1.64 17.61 -37.31
CA LEU A 110 0.74 18.63 -37.87
C LEU A 110 0.41 19.76 -36.87
N PHE A 111 1.22 19.88 -35.82
CA PHE A 111 1.11 20.88 -34.76
C PHE A 111 2.52 21.24 -34.29
N GLU A 112 2.65 22.37 -33.61
CA GLU A 112 3.93 22.84 -33.08
C GLU A 112 4.37 21.96 -31.90
N VAL A 113 5.55 21.36 -32.01
CA VAL A 113 6.16 20.54 -30.95
C VAL A 113 7.68 20.67 -31.00
N LYS A 114 8.30 20.84 -29.83
CA LYS A 114 9.75 20.78 -29.67
C LYS A 114 10.19 19.32 -29.59
N ARG A 115 11.16 18.94 -30.42
CA ARG A 115 11.71 17.58 -30.48
C ARG A 115 13.11 17.56 -29.91
N PHE A 116 13.46 16.47 -29.24
CA PHE A 116 14.83 16.28 -28.75
C PHE A 116 15.81 15.93 -29.87
N ASN A 117 17.08 16.28 -29.70
CA ASN A 117 18.10 16.03 -30.74
C ASN A 117 18.53 14.55 -30.84
N ARG A 118 18.39 13.77 -29.77
CA ARG A 118 18.78 12.34 -29.72
C ARG A 118 17.83 11.55 -28.82
N TRP A 119 17.93 10.22 -28.88
CA TRP A 119 17.16 9.32 -28.02
C TRP A 119 17.53 9.47 -26.54
N GLY A 120 16.53 9.27 -25.68
CA GLY A 120 16.72 9.14 -24.23
C GLY A 120 15.58 9.75 -23.43
N SER A 121 15.82 9.85 -22.13
CA SER A 121 14.87 10.38 -21.16
C SER A 121 14.74 11.91 -21.28
N PRO A 122 13.51 12.48 -21.36
CA PRO A 122 13.28 13.92 -21.21
C PRO A 122 13.82 14.51 -19.90
N LEU A 123 14.01 13.67 -18.88
CA LEU A 123 14.37 14.06 -17.52
C LEU A 123 15.88 13.99 -17.24
N ASN A 124 16.67 13.45 -18.17
CA ASN A 124 18.12 13.36 -18.01
C ASN A 124 18.76 14.76 -18.15
N GLY A 125 19.67 15.09 -17.24
CA GLY A 125 20.31 16.40 -17.15
C GLY A 125 21.26 16.75 -18.30
N GLU A 126 21.64 15.78 -19.13
CA GLU A 126 22.60 16.00 -20.24
C GLU A 126 22.00 16.62 -21.52
N PHE A 127 20.68 16.80 -21.60
CA PHE A 127 20.00 17.34 -22.79
C PHE A 127 19.82 18.87 -22.72
N GLU A 128 19.90 19.57 -23.85
CA GLU A 128 19.60 21.01 -23.89
C GLU A 128 18.09 21.27 -23.72
N GLU A 129 17.25 20.42 -24.31
CA GLU A 129 15.78 20.47 -24.20
C GLU A 129 15.23 19.80 -22.93
N ARG A 130 16.09 19.59 -21.92
CA ARG A 130 15.78 18.84 -20.70
C ARG A 130 14.62 19.45 -19.90
N ILE A 131 13.88 18.57 -19.24
CA ILE A 131 12.85 18.95 -18.27
C ILE A 131 13.43 18.81 -16.87
N ASN A 132 13.76 19.96 -16.27
CA ASN A 132 14.51 20.00 -15.02
C ASN A 132 13.64 19.82 -13.77
N ASN A 133 12.41 20.33 -13.80
CA ASN A 133 11.54 20.44 -12.64
C ASN A 133 10.50 19.31 -12.61
N THR A 134 10.86 18.09 -13.00
CA THR A 134 9.94 16.96 -12.95
C THR A 134 10.63 15.68 -12.50
N GLU A 135 9.96 14.93 -11.62
CA GLU A 135 10.37 13.60 -11.15
C GLU A 135 9.24 12.60 -11.27
N VAL A 136 9.59 11.30 -11.33
CA VAL A 136 8.64 10.20 -11.42
C VAL A 136 8.74 9.34 -10.17
N ILE A 137 7.61 9.16 -9.47
CA ILE A 137 7.50 8.25 -8.32
C ILE A 137 6.61 7.09 -8.71
N PHE A 138 7.09 5.86 -8.49
CA PHE A 138 6.32 4.64 -8.75
C PHE A 138 6.03 3.87 -7.45
N TYR A 139 4.80 3.40 -7.30
CA TYR A 139 4.37 2.58 -6.17
C TYR A 139 3.56 1.37 -6.65
N SER A 140 3.89 0.20 -6.11
CA SER A 140 3.11 -1.03 -6.21
C SER A 140 3.19 -1.83 -4.90
N THR A 141 2.08 -2.48 -4.56
CA THR A 141 2.02 -3.43 -3.45
C THR A 141 2.50 -4.83 -3.83
N SER A 142 2.52 -5.15 -5.13
CA SER A 142 2.92 -6.46 -5.65
C SER A 142 4.42 -6.71 -5.53
N ILE A 143 4.79 -7.95 -5.22
CA ILE A 143 6.18 -8.42 -5.08
C ILE A 143 6.55 -9.33 -6.27
N ASP A 144 6.38 -8.81 -7.47
CA ASP A 144 6.63 -9.52 -8.73
C ASP A 144 7.60 -8.76 -9.64
N ARG A 145 7.87 -7.48 -9.34
CA ARG A 145 8.49 -6.55 -10.28
C ARG A 145 9.99 -6.33 -10.07
N ALA A 146 10.73 -6.30 -11.19
CA ALA A 146 12.14 -5.91 -11.26
C ALA A 146 12.28 -4.66 -12.16
N LEU A 147 12.04 -3.46 -11.62
CA LEU A 147 12.18 -2.22 -12.41
C LEU A 147 13.63 -1.77 -12.56
N SER A 148 14.42 -1.90 -11.50
CA SER A 148 15.83 -1.51 -11.47
C SER A 148 16.71 -2.76 -11.44
N ASN A 149 17.51 -2.95 -12.49
CA ASN A 149 18.71 -3.80 -12.44
C ASN A 149 19.92 -2.87 -12.31
N LYS A 150 21.06 -3.31 -11.75
CA LYS A 150 22.26 -2.44 -11.54
C LYS A 150 22.74 -1.70 -12.80
N ASN A 151 22.34 -2.18 -13.98
CA ASN A 151 22.71 -1.60 -15.29
C ASN A 151 21.63 -0.69 -15.91
N SER A 152 20.49 -0.48 -15.25
CA SER A 152 19.39 0.36 -15.75
C SER A 152 19.47 1.77 -15.15
N TYR A 153 20.09 2.71 -15.86
CA TYR A 153 20.16 4.11 -15.43
C TYR A 153 18.84 4.83 -15.71
N TYR A 154 18.02 5.03 -14.68
CA TYR A 154 16.80 5.83 -14.75
C TYR A 154 17.02 7.22 -14.14
N SER A 155 16.82 8.26 -14.94
CA SER A 155 16.95 9.65 -14.53
C SER A 155 15.70 10.11 -13.77
N LYS A 156 15.89 10.73 -12.59
CA LYS A 156 14.83 11.33 -11.75
C LYS A 156 13.65 10.39 -11.46
N PHE A 157 13.97 9.12 -11.22
CA PHE A 157 13.02 8.06 -10.90
C PHE A 157 13.20 7.57 -9.47
N LYS A 158 12.11 7.51 -8.69
CA LYS A 158 12.08 6.95 -7.34
C LYS A 158 11.04 5.82 -7.28
N ASP A 159 11.48 4.60 -7.00
CA ASP A 159 10.59 3.46 -6.74
C ASP A 159 10.37 3.32 -5.22
N ILE A 160 9.12 3.29 -4.79
CA ILE A 160 8.70 3.12 -3.39
C ILE A 160 7.87 1.85 -3.17
N SER A 161 7.93 0.92 -4.12
CA SER A 161 7.18 -0.34 -4.12
C SER A 161 7.78 -1.38 -3.17
N ASN A 162 6.98 -2.36 -2.77
CA ASN A 162 7.43 -3.47 -1.92
C ASN A 162 8.61 -4.23 -2.54
N ALA A 163 8.50 -4.58 -3.83
CA ALA A 163 9.54 -5.32 -4.55
C ALA A 163 10.88 -4.59 -4.58
N PHE A 164 10.88 -3.26 -4.69
CA PHE A 164 12.12 -2.46 -4.72
C PHE A 164 12.75 -2.35 -3.34
N LEU A 165 11.95 -2.08 -2.30
CA LEU A 165 12.46 -1.97 -0.93
C LEU A 165 13.08 -3.29 -0.43
N LEU A 166 12.53 -4.43 -0.83
CA LEU A 166 13.09 -5.76 -0.53
C LEU A 166 14.41 -6.06 -1.26
N ARG A 167 14.69 -5.35 -2.37
CA ARG A 167 15.89 -5.58 -3.19
C ARG A 167 17.00 -4.56 -2.95
N LYS A 168 16.70 -3.46 -2.24
CA LYS A 168 17.72 -2.47 -1.89
C LYS A 168 18.83 -3.18 -1.11
N HIS A 169 20.05 -3.14 -1.63
CA HIS A 169 21.20 -3.63 -0.89
C HIS A 169 21.33 -2.80 0.40
N ILE A 170 21.51 -3.50 1.52
CA ILE A 170 21.77 -2.94 2.85
C ILE A 170 22.75 -1.75 2.82
N TYR A 171 23.81 -1.82 2.00
CA TYR A 171 24.83 -0.77 1.89
C TYR A 171 24.36 0.55 1.25
N GLU A 172 23.30 0.55 0.43
CA GLU A 172 22.72 1.78 -0.16
C GLU A 172 21.79 2.53 0.81
N ILE A 173 21.49 1.94 1.96
CA ILE A 173 20.70 2.57 3.04
C ILE A 173 21.57 3.56 3.87
N GLY A 174 22.86 3.69 3.53
CA GLY A 174 23.81 4.65 4.09
C GLY A 174 24.52 4.05 5.31
N ASN A 175 25.86 3.91 5.23
CA ASN A 175 26.79 3.50 6.30
C ASN A 175 26.19 2.70 7.46
N THR A 176 25.48 1.61 7.15
CA THR A 176 25.06 0.62 8.15
C THR A 176 26.25 -0.29 8.43
N PRO A 177 26.70 -0.43 9.69
CA PRO A 177 27.80 -1.34 10.01
C PRO A 177 27.38 -2.81 9.78
N ASP A 178 28.36 -3.71 9.74
CA ASP A 178 28.26 -5.13 9.33
C ASP A 178 27.16 -5.99 10.04
N PHE A 179 26.44 -5.46 11.02
CA PHE A 179 25.38 -6.16 11.77
C PHE A 179 23.99 -6.16 11.10
N ALA A 180 23.87 -5.77 9.83
CA ALA A 180 22.66 -5.96 9.03
C ALA A 180 22.47 -7.43 8.60
N HIS A 181 22.53 -8.36 9.56
CA HIS A 181 22.20 -9.78 9.39
C HIS A 181 20.72 -10.08 9.69
N ILE A 182 19.86 -9.07 9.58
CA ILE A 182 18.40 -9.18 9.71
C ILE A 182 17.80 -9.49 8.33
N SER A 183 16.66 -10.20 8.27
CA SER A 183 15.99 -10.44 6.98
C SER A 183 15.60 -9.12 6.30
N ASP A 184 15.71 -9.05 4.96
CA ASP A 184 15.31 -7.87 4.17
C ASP A 184 13.86 -7.44 4.45
N ILE A 185 13.02 -8.41 4.85
CA ILE A 185 11.62 -8.20 5.21
C ILE A 185 11.51 -7.36 6.49
N ASP A 186 12.26 -7.70 7.53
CA ASP A 186 12.19 -6.97 8.80
C ASP A 186 12.81 -5.58 8.65
N VAL A 187 13.84 -5.41 7.81
CA VAL A 187 14.39 -4.08 7.46
C VAL A 187 13.34 -3.22 6.78
N MET A 188 12.63 -3.77 5.77
CA MET A 188 11.53 -3.06 5.10
C MET A 188 10.42 -2.68 6.08
N GLN A 189 9.96 -3.63 6.90
CA GLN A 189 8.90 -3.40 7.89
C GLN A 189 9.30 -2.30 8.88
N THR A 190 10.53 -2.36 9.39
CA THR A 190 11.04 -1.36 10.34
C THR A 190 11.14 0.01 9.67
N GLY A 191 11.65 0.09 8.45
CA GLY A 191 11.70 1.35 7.69
C GLY A 191 10.33 2.00 7.50
N ASP A 192 9.31 1.21 7.17
CA ASP A 192 7.93 1.72 7.07
C ASP A 192 7.35 2.14 8.41
N VAL A 193 7.69 1.43 9.50
CA VAL A 193 7.28 1.79 10.85
C VAL A 193 7.77 3.19 11.21
N PHE A 194 9.07 3.45 11.03
CA PHE A 194 9.65 4.75 11.34
C PHE A 194 9.12 5.85 10.41
N ARG A 195 8.89 5.57 9.12
CA ARG A 195 8.23 6.52 8.21
C ARG A 195 6.82 6.88 8.68
N LEU A 196 6.08 5.91 9.21
CA LEU A 196 4.73 6.13 9.74
C LEU A 196 4.77 6.94 11.04
N LEU A 197 5.72 6.69 11.95
CA LEU A 197 5.90 7.54 13.13
C LEU A 197 6.26 8.99 12.76
N LEU A 198 7.14 9.18 11.78
CA LEU A 198 7.45 10.50 11.24
C LEU A 198 6.23 11.16 10.59
N PHE A 199 5.42 10.39 9.86
CA PHE A 199 4.15 10.85 9.30
C PHE A 199 3.21 11.37 10.40
N LEU A 200 3.09 10.65 11.53
CA LEU A 200 2.30 11.11 12.67
C LEU A 200 2.81 12.45 13.21
N ILE A 201 4.13 12.64 13.31
CA ILE A 201 4.69 13.91 13.76
C ILE A 201 4.37 15.04 12.77
N TYR A 202 4.58 14.82 11.46
CA TYR A 202 4.26 15.84 10.43
C TYR A 202 2.80 16.24 10.40
N THR A 203 1.88 15.30 10.64
CA THR A 203 0.45 15.61 10.72
C THR A 203 0.09 16.51 11.91
N ARG A 204 0.97 16.62 12.92
CA ARG A 204 0.73 17.32 14.20
C ARG A 204 1.46 18.67 14.31
N ASP A 205 2.73 18.76 13.92
CA ASP A 205 3.57 19.96 14.10
C ASP A 205 3.27 21.11 13.10
N GLY A 206 2.42 20.89 12.10
CA GLY A 206 2.00 21.92 11.15
C GLY A 206 0.63 22.49 11.50
N SER A 207 0.44 23.80 11.37
CA SER A 207 -0.82 24.56 11.44
C SER A 207 -1.89 24.15 10.40
N GLN A 208 -2.23 22.87 10.39
CA GLN A 208 -2.80 22.16 9.26
C GLN A 208 -3.66 21.01 9.83
N ASN A 209 -4.88 21.28 10.32
CA ASN A 209 -5.84 20.26 10.80
C ASN A 209 -6.20 19.22 9.71
N ILE A 210 -5.42 18.16 9.53
CA ILE A 210 -5.76 16.98 8.68
C ILE A 210 -6.84 16.12 9.37
N ILE A 211 -6.99 16.33 10.68
CA ILE A 211 -7.68 15.47 11.65
C ILE A 211 -9.19 15.34 11.38
N SER A 212 -9.83 16.22 10.59
CA SER A 212 -11.25 16.06 10.27
C SER A 212 -11.53 14.90 9.30
N SER A 213 -10.60 14.59 8.39
CA SER A 213 -10.78 13.57 7.35
C SER A 213 -10.10 12.24 7.70
N PHE A 214 -9.13 12.28 8.62
CA PHE A 214 -8.28 11.17 9.00
C PHE A 214 -8.51 10.79 10.47
N LYS A 215 -9.01 9.58 10.73
CA LYS A 215 -9.06 9.04 12.09
C LYS A 215 -7.70 8.41 12.41
N LEU A 216 -6.77 9.24 12.88
CA LEU A 216 -5.50 8.73 13.42
C LEU A 216 -5.79 7.81 14.62
N PRO A 217 -4.97 6.78 14.85
CA PRO A 217 -5.12 5.95 16.03
C PRO A 217 -4.90 6.79 17.29
N THR A 218 -5.66 6.52 18.35
CA THR A 218 -5.50 7.24 19.62
C THR A 218 -4.17 6.94 20.31
N TYR A 219 -3.64 5.73 20.14
CA TYR A 219 -2.38 5.29 20.70
C TYR A 219 -1.74 4.24 19.80
N ILE A 220 -0.42 4.12 19.86
CA ILE A 220 0.32 2.97 19.34
C ILE A 220 0.57 1.99 20.50
N GLU A 221 0.42 0.70 20.25
CA GLU A 221 0.76 -0.36 21.21
C GLU A 221 2.20 -0.82 20.96
N LEU A 222 3.04 -0.68 21.99
CA LEU A 222 4.38 -1.23 22.03
C LEU A 222 4.38 -2.52 22.85
N THR A 223 5.00 -3.55 22.32
CA THR A 223 5.24 -4.80 23.03
C THR A 223 6.74 -5.06 23.09
N PHE A 224 7.31 -5.01 24.28
CA PHE A 224 8.69 -5.36 24.57
C PHE A 224 8.76 -6.84 24.89
N HIS A 225 9.47 -7.59 24.05
CA HIS A 225 9.64 -9.03 24.18
C HIS A 225 10.94 -9.37 24.90
N ALA A 226 11.01 -10.56 25.48
CA ALA A 226 12.23 -11.13 26.05
C ALA A 226 12.49 -12.49 25.43
N TYR A 227 13.69 -12.69 24.89
CA TYR A 227 14.09 -13.93 24.23
C TYR A 227 15.48 -14.37 24.67
N ASN A 228 15.65 -15.69 24.78
CA ASN A 228 16.92 -16.41 24.65
C ASN A 228 18.08 -15.78 25.45
N HIS A 229 17.99 -15.88 26.77
CA HIS A 229 18.94 -15.26 27.68
C HIS A 229 20.18 -16.15 27.90
N SER A 230 21.27 -15.92 27.17
CA SER A 230 22.51 -16.69 27.33
C SER A 230 23.31 -16.31 28.59
N ASN A 231 23.15 -15.09 29.11
CA ASN A 231 24.01 -14.53 30.18
C ASN A 231 23.26 -14.21 31.49
N LEU A 232 22.22 -14.98 31.86
CA LEU A 232 21.46 -14.77 33.09
C LEU A 232 22.30 -14.94 34.38
N ASP A 233 23.42 -15.66 34.28
CA ASP A 233 24.30 -15.89 35.42
C ASP A 233 25.27 -14.76 35.71
N HIS A 234 25.33 -13.74 34.85
CA HIS A 234 26.24 -12.61 35.01
C HIS A 234 25.97 -11.85 36.32
N PRO A 235 27.00 -11.50 37.10
CA PRO A 235 26.83 -10.85 38.41
C PRO A 235 26.04 -9.54 38.33
N THR A 236 26.32 -8.71 37.32
CA THR A 236 25.57 -7.46 37.06
C THR A 236 24.09 -7.70 36.77
N TYR A 237 23.74 -8.74 35.99
CA TYR A 237 22.35 -9.07 35.70
C TYR A 237 21.61 -9.46 36.98
N LYS A 238 22.22 -10.34 37.79
CA LYS A 238 21.63 -10.80 39.07
C LYS A 238 21.39 -9.65 40.03
N GLU A 239 22.32 -8.70 40.13
CA GLU A 239 22.17 -7.56 41.03
C GLU A 239 21.11 -6.58 40.54
N LEU A 240 21.11 -6.22 39.25
CA LEU A 240 20.16 -5.25 38.70
C LEU A 240 18.72 -5.78 38.57
N SER A 241 18.54 -7.09 38.51
CA SER A 241 17.23 -7.75 38.46
C SER A 241 16.66 -8.10 39.85
N LYS A 242 17.46 -7.99 40.91
CA LYS A 242 17.05 -8.34 42.27
C LYS A 242 16.05 -7.34 42.83
N GLY A 243 14.93 -7.84 43.35
CA GLY A 243 13.94 -7.02 44.05
C GLY A 243 13.03 -6.17 43.15
N LEU A 244 13.05 -6.39 41.82
CA LEU A 244 12.11 -5.74 40.89
C LEU A 244 10.67 -6.21 41.15
N THR A 245 9.72 -5.29 41.09
CA THR A 245 8.29 -5.54 41.33
C THR A 245 7.48 -5.60 40.03
N ASP A 246 6.17 -5.81 40.14
CA ASP A 246 5.22 -5.71 39.01
C ASP A 246 4.93 -4.27 38.56
N SER A 247 5.67 -3.28 39.06
CA SER A 247 5.53 -1.90 38.63
C SER A 247 5.95 -1.72 37.16
N PHE A 248 5.34 -0.75 36.47
CA PHE A 248 5.69 -0.45 35.08
C PHE A 248 7.17 -0.10 34.92
N GLN A 249 7.72 0.67 35.87
CA GLN A 249 9.13 1.06 35.90
C GLN A 249 10.07 -0.14 36.00
N ASP A 250 9.78 -1.07 36.89
CA ASP A 250 10.59 -2.27 37.09
C ASP A 250 10.47 -3.24 35.91
N GLN A 251 9.29 -3.35 35.31
CA GLN A 251 9.06 -4.18 34.13
C GLN A 251 9.81 -3.67 32.90
N ILE A 252 9.82 -2.36 32.63
CA ILE A 252 10.63 -1.80 31.54
C ILE A 252 12.12 -2.04 31.83
N LYS A 253 12.55 -1.73 33.07
CA LYS A 253 13.95 -1.91 33.48
C LYS A 253 14.40 -3.35 33.23
N LEU A 254 13.59 -4.33 33.65
CA LEU A 254 13.85 -5.75 33.43
C LEU A 254 13.98 -6.07 31.94
N LYS A 255 13.06 -5.60 31.08
CA LYS A 255 13.09 -5.88 29.64
C LYS A 255 14.31 -5.29 28.94
N ILE A 256 14.71 -4.07 29.33
CA ILE A 256 15.91 -3.42 28.79
C ILE A 256 17.17 -4.19 29.20
N ILE A 257 17.28 -4.59 30.47
CA ILE A 257 18.40 -5.41 30.97
C ILE A 257 18.44 -6.75 30.24
N GLN A 258 17.32 -7.45 30.15
CA GLN A 258 17.21 -8.74 29.45
C GLN A 258 17.72 -8.64 28.01
N ARG A 259 17.36 -7.56 27.31
CA ARG A 259 17.86 -7.29 25.96
C ARG A 259 19.38 -7.07 25.92
N ILE A 260 19.92 -6.25 26.82
CA ILE A 260 21.37 -5.94 26.86
C ILE A 260 22.18 -7.21 27.18
N PHE A 261 21.69 -8.06 28.09
CA PHE A 261 22.37 -9.29 28.45
C PHE A 261 22.17 -10.43 27.43
N ALA A 262 21.23 -10.29 26.51
CA ALA A 262 21.11 -11.13 25.32
C ALA A 262 22.07 -10.71 24.18
N LEU A 263 22.84 -9.61 24.35
CA LEU A 263 23.85 -9.21 23.38
C LEU A 263 25.04 -10.18 23.39
N ALA A 264 25.60 -10.45 22.22
CA ALA A 264 26.68 -11.42 22.03
C ALA A 264 28.04 -11.00 22.63
N SER A 265 28.23 -9.72 22.96
CA SER A 265 29.45 -9.22 23.60
C SER A 265 29.09 -8.22 24.70
N ILE A 266 29.18 -8.69 25.94
CA ILE A 266 29.04 -7.86 27.14
C ILE A 266 30.44 -7.42 27.58
N PRO A 267 30.66 -6.17 28.02
CA PRO A 267 31.98 -5.76 28.51
C PRO A 267 32.45 -6.61 29.71
N ASP A 268 33.64 -7.19 29.61
CA ASP A 268 34.24 -8.03 30.68
C ASP A 268 34.47 -7.25 32.00
N ALA A 269 34.50 -5.91 31.94
CA ALA A 269 34.65 -5.04 33.10
C ALA A 269 33.39 -4.95 33.99
N TRP A 270 32.23 -5.43 33.52
CA TRP A 270 30.98 -5.35 34.27
C TRP A 270 30.95 -6.36 35.42
N ASN A 271 30.54 -5.90 36.61
CA ASN A 271 30.47 -6.71 37.82
C ASN A 271 29.24 -6.33 38.68
N ASN A 272 29.18 -6.81 39.92
CA ASN A 272 28.08 -6.54 40.85
C ASN A 272 27.98 -5.08 41.34
N THR A 273 28.95 -4.22 41.02
CA THR A 273 28.93 -2.78 41.35
C THR A 273 28.55 -1.90 40.16
N THR A 274 28.45 -2.47 38.96
CA THR A 274 28.06 -1.75 37.73
C THR A 274 26.63 -1.21 37.84
N SER A 275 26.47 0.09 37.59
CA SER A 275 25.18 0.76 37.73
C SER A 275 24.25 0.51 36.54
N PHE A 276 22.95 0.73 36.71
CA PHE A 276 22.01 0.64 35.60
C PHE A 276 22.29 1.71 34.51
N GLU A 277 22.78 2.89 34.91
CA GLU A 277 23.17 3.97 33.99
C GLU A 277 24.34 3.55 33.09
N GLU A 278 25.33 2.87 33.66
CA GLU A 278 26.45 2.30 32.91
C GLU A 278 25.95 1.22 31.93
N VAL A 279 25.03 0.36 32.36
CA VAL A 279 24.48 -0.72 31.52
C VAL A 279 23.65 -0.17 30.35
N ILE A 280 22.74 0.79 30.60
CA ILE A 280 21.89 1.36 29.55
C ILE A 280 22.67 2.22 28.56
N SER A 281 23.81 2.78 28.96
CA SER A 281 24.69 3.56 28.07
C SER A 281 25.14 2.78 26.82
N VAL A 282 25.19 1.44 26.89
CA VAL A 282 25.51 0.57 25.74
C VAL A 282 24.46 0.64 24.64
N LEU A 283 23.21 0.95 24.97
CA LEU A 283 22.17 1.19 23.97
C LEU A 283 22.28 2.60 23.35
N ASN A 284 23.12 3.46 23.93
CA ASN A 284 23.39 4.84 23.52
C ASN A 284 24.85 5.01 23.07
N THR A 285 25.36 4.11 22.25
CA THR A 285 26.77 4.11 21.75
C THR A 285 27.15 5.36 20.94
N ARG A 286 26.18 6.19 20.56
CA ARG A 286 26.40 7.48 19.89
C ARG A 286 26.02 8.58 20.88
N ALA A 287 27.03 9.23 21.47
CA ALA A 287 26.91 10.23 22.54
C ALA A 287 26.07 11.48 22.19
N GLU A 288 25.63 11.61 20.95
CA GLU A 288 24.95 12.79 20.42
C GLU A 288 23.40 12.73 20.50
N TYR A 289 22.81 11.65 21.07
CA TYR A 289 21.36 11.48 21.22
C TYR A 289 20.92 11.55 22.69
N GLY A 290 20.38 12.70 23.10
CA GLY A 290 20.21 13.06 24.52
C GLY A 290 19.15 12.36 25.38
N TYR A 291 18.51 11.24 24.98
CA TYR A 291 17.60 10.48 25.86
C TYR A 291 17.66 8.98 25.60
N ASN A 292 17.86 8.18 26.66
CA ASN A 292 17.67 6.74 26.58
C ASN A 292 16.16 6.39 26.61
N ILE A 293 15.81 5.23 26.07
CA ILE A 293 14.42 4.76 25.99
C ILE A 293 13.77 4.56 27.37
N TYR A 294 14.55 4.26 28.41
CA TYR A 294 14.00 4.05 29.75
C TYR A 294 13.47 5.34 30.34
N ASP A 295 14.32 6.37 30.43
CA ASP A 295 13.96 7.67 31.00
C ASP A 295 12.83 8.33 30.21
N LEU A 296 12.84 8.19 28.88
CA LEU A 296 11.78 8.69 28.03
C LEU A 296 10.43 7.99 28.31
N LEU A 297 10.42 6.66 28.43
CA LEU A 297 9.20 5.93 28.75
C LEU A 297 8.71 6.21 30.19
N LEU A 298 9.62 6.44 31.14
CA LEU A 298 9.25 6.84 32.48
C LEU A 298 8.63 8.24 32.51
N ASP A 299 9.24 9.21 31.85
CA ASP A 299 8.67 10.57 31.72
C ASP A 299 7.26 10.52 31.09
N LEU A 300 7.08 9.74 30.02
CA LEU A 300 5.76 9.52 29.41
C LEU A 300 4.77 8.86 30.38
N PHE A 301 5.22 7.88 31.17
CA PHE A 301 4.38 7.25 32.20
C PHE A 301 3.93 8.26 33.26
N HIS A 302 4.85 9.06 33.79
CA HIS A 302 4.56 10.09 34.79
C HIS A 302 3.64 11.18 34.26
N ARG A 303 3.75 11.53 32.96
CA ARG A 303 2.83 12.45 32.26
C ARG A 303 1.47 11.83 31.94
N LYS A 304 1.21 10.57 32.32
CA LYS A 304 0.00 9.80 31.98
C LYS A 304 -0.20 9.63 30.46
N ALA A 305 0.89 9.68 29.70
CA ALA A 305 0.92 9.46 28.25
C ALA A 305 0.96 7.97 27.87
N ILE A 306 1.03 7.08 28.87
CA ILE A 306 1.06 5.63 28.68
C ILE A 306 -0.22 4.98 29.19
N ARG A 307 -0.86 4.19 28.32
CA ARG A 307 -1.96 3.30 28.64
C ARG A 307 -1.42 1.93 28.98
N TYR A 308 -1.24 1.66 30.26
CA TYR A 308 -0.77 0.38 30.77
C TYR A 308 -1.87 -0.26 31.64
N LYS A 309 -2.13 -1.55 31.42
CA LYS A 309 -2.98 -2.36 32.29
C LYS A 309 -2.06 -3.30 33.07
N GLN A 310 -2.10 -3.22 34.40
CA GLN A 310 -1.34 -4.13 35.25
C GLN A 310 -1.71 -5.59 34.94
N PRO A 311 -0.72 -6.50 34.87
CA PRO A 311 -0.99 -7.93 34.69
C PRO A 311 -1.89 -8.44 35.82
N LEU A 312 -2.82 -9.34 35.50
CA LEU A 312 -3.57 -10.08 36.51
C LEU A 312 -2.57 -10.96 37.29
N GLN A 313 -2.61 -10.94 38.64
CA GLN A 313 -1.72 -11.68 39.54
C GLN A 313 -1.55 -13.19 39.24
N ARG A 314 -2.45 -13.79 38.45
CA ARG A 314 -2.37 -15.21 38.04
C ARG A 314 -1.50 -15.46 36.80
N ALA A 315 -1.20 -14.44 36.01
CA ALA A 315 -0.21 -14.52 34.95
C ALA A 315 1.17 -14.28 35.57
N SER A 316 1.76 -15.33 36.11
CA SER A 316 3.14 -15.34 36.60
C SER A 316 4.06 -14.60 35.62
N MET A 317 4.93 -13.73 36.15
CA MET A 317 6.14 -13.28 35.48
C MET A 317 7.01 -14.50 35.15
N GLY A 318 6.69 -15.20 34.06
CA GLY A 318 7.70 -15.95 33.34
C GLY A 318 8.75 -14.95 32.85
N GLY A 319 10.05 -15.28 32.97
CA GLY A 319 11.13 -14.40 32.51
C GLY A 319 10.95 -13.92 31.06
N ASP A 320 10.21 -14.68 30.25
CA ASP A 320 9.94 -14.42 28.84
C ASP A 320 8.60 -13.68 28.56
N ALA A 321 7.80 -13.35 29.58
CA ALA A 321 6.49 -12.70 29.38
C ALA A 321 6.65 -11.30 28.75
N PRO A 322 5.92 -10.97 27.67
CA PRO A 322 6.06 -9.69 26.99
C PRO A 322 5.40 -8.55 27.78
N LEU A 323 6.04 -7.37 27.78
CA LEU A 323 5.49 -6.14 28.34
C LEU A 323 4.77 -5.36 27.24
N THR A 324 3.44 -5.23 27.34
CA THR A 324 2.63 -4.50 26.35
C THR A 324 1.99 -3.26 26.96
N PHE A 325 2.12 -2.12 26.29
CA PHE A 325 1.52 -0.85 26.70
C PHE A 325 1.22 0.06 25.51
N GLY A 326 0.23 0.93 25.65
CA GLY A 326 -0.10 1.95 24.65
C GLY A 326 0.62 3.27 24.93
N VAL A 327 1.13 3.94 23.90
CA VAL A 327 1.64 5.32 23.94
C VAL A 327 0.68 6.19 23.14
N TYR A 328 0.10 7.22 23.78
CA TYR A 328 -0.80 8.14 23.08
C TYR A 328 -0.04 8.85 21.96
N ILE A 329 -0.65 8.93 20.78
CA ILE A 329 -0.01 9.56 19.61
C ILE A 329 0.37 11.01 19.87
N ASP A 330 -0.32 11.65 20.82
CA ASP A 330 -0.08 13.04 21.18
C ASP A 330 1.27 13.30 21.85
N PHE A 331 1.95 12.24 22.27
CA PHE A 331 3.25 12.32 22.93
C PHE A 331 4.35 11.65 22.11
N ILE A 332 4.04 11.20 20.89
CA ILE A 332 5.05 10.74 19.94
C ILE A 332 5.69 11.98 19.30
N ASP A 333 6.94 12.23 19.69
CA ASP A 333 7.78 13.29 19.16
C ASP A 333 9.11 12.72 18.61
N TYR A 334 10.01 13.60 18.18
CA TYR A 334 11.34 13.20 17.71
C TYR A 334 12.17 12.51 18.79
N GLY A 335 12.01 12.91 20.06
CA GLY A 335 12.68 12.27 21.19
C GLY A 335 12.27 10.81 21.32
N PHE A 336 10.97 10.53 21.22
CA PHE A 336 10.42 9.19 21.22
C PHE A 336 10.93 8.36 20.05
N VAL A 337 10.88 8.92 18.83
CA VAL A 337 11.34 8.22 17.61
C VAL A 337 12.83 7.88 17.71
N ASN A 338 13.66 8.79 18.22
CA ASN A 338 15.09 8.58 18.41
C ASN A 338 15.40 7.54 19.47
N ALA A 339 14.76 7.64 20.63
CA ALA A 339 14.96 6.68 21.71
C ALA A 339 14.54 5.28 21.28
N LEU A 340 13.42 5.17 20.54
CA LEU A 340 12.95 3.92 19.98
C LEU A 340 13.88 3.40 18.88
N TYR A 341 14.42 4.28 18.04
CA TYR A 341 15.42 3.93 17.02
C TYR A 341 16.70 3.38 17.66
N ASN A 342 17.29 4.10 18.61
CA ASN A 342 18.48 3.65 19.34
C ASN A 342 18.23 2.33 20.06
N TYR A 343 17.07 2.19 20.72
CA TYR A 343 16.68 0.93 21.31
C TYR A 343 16.62 -0.15 20.23
N TYR A 344 15.84 0.02 19.16
CA TYR A 344 15.62 -0.97 18.11
C TYR A 344 16.92 -1.43 17.44
N TYR A 345 17.84 -0.52 17.16
CA TYR A 345 19.06 -0.75 16.36
C TYR A 345 20.35 -0.94 17.15
N ALA A 346 20.33 -0.89 18.49
CA ALA A 346 21.49 -1.27 19.31
C ALA A 346 21.80 -2.78 19.14
N ILE A 347 23.03 -3.06 18.72
CA ILE A 347 23.58 -4.29 18.09
C ILE A 347 23.46 -5.56 18.96
N PRO A 348 22.91 -6.68 18.44
CA PRO A 348 23.38 -8.03 18.72
C PRO A 348 24.18 -8.57 17.52
N LYS A 349 25.47 -8.93 17.74
CA LYS A 349 26.38 -9.44 16.69
C LYS A 349 25.96 -10.77 16.05
N VAL A 350 25.01 -11.51 16.63
CA VAL A 350 24.50 -12.76 16.06
C VAL A 350 23.07 -12.96 16.55
N LEU A 351 22.07 -12.85 15.66
CA LEU A 351 20.84 -13.60 15.83
C LEU A 351 21.00 -14.85 14.96
N PRO A 352 21.01 -16.07 15.53
CA PRO A 352 20.95 -17.25 14.72
C PRO A 352 19.65 -17.19 13.93
N TYR A 353 19.76 -17.35 12.61
CA TYR A 353 18.64 -17.59 11.71
C TYR A 353 17.73 -18.66 12.33
N ALA A 354 16.64 -18.23 12.97
CA ALA A 354 15.70 -19.12 13.65
C ALA A 354 14.45 -19.33 12.80
N SER A 355 14.61 -19.54 11.50
CA SER A 355 13.46 -19.92 10.65
C SER A 355 12.91 -21.30 11.04
N ASN A 356 13.72 -22.18 11.65
CA ASN A 356 13.24 -23.51 12.05
C ASN A 356 12.75 -23.60 13.50
N ARG A 357 13.26 -22.79 14.45
CA ARG A 357 12.81 -22.84 15.86
C ARG A 357 11.58 -21.98 16.15
N ALA A 358 11.34 -20.93 15.35
CA ALA A 358 10.21 -20.01 15.58
C ALA A 358 8.84 -20.60 15.16
N PHE A 359 8.82 -21.51 14.18
CA PHE A 359 7.59 -22.18 13.75
C PHE A 359 7.01 -23.11 14.83
N ASP A 360 7.87 -23.80 15.59
CA ASP A 360 7.42 -24.72 16.65
C ASP A 360 6.96 -24.00 17.93
N LYS A 361 7.38 -22.74 18.16
CA LYS A 361 7.11 -21.99 19.39
C LYS A 361 6.25 -20.73 19.22
N ASN A 362 5.86 -20.37 18.00
CA ASN A 362 5.05 -19.18 17.70
C ASN A 362 5.65 -17.88 18.30
N THR A 363 6.97 -17.76 18.29
CA THR A 363 7.73 -16.64 18.87
C THR A 363 8.19 -15.68 17.78
N SER A 364 7.92 -14.37 17.93
CA SER A 364 8.51 -13.32 17.08
C SER A 364 10.02 -13.22 17.32
N ASN A 365 10.80 -12.85 16.30
CA ASN A 365 12.24 -12.55 16.47
C ASN A 365 12.48 -11.07 16.85
N THR A 366 11.42 -10.28 17.07
CA THR A 366 11.51 -8.83 17.28
C THR A 366 11.53 -8.47 18.77
N TRP A 367 12.53 -7.71 19.22
CA TRP A 367 12.60 -7.21 20.60
C TRP A 367 11.50 -6.22 20.95
N VAL A 368 10.99 -5.48 19.95
CA VAL A 368 9.82 -4.61 20.07
C VAL A 368 8.88 -4.89 18.90
N THR A 369 7.62 -5.18 19.19
CA THR A 369 6.55 -5.12 18.21
C THR A 369 5.78 -3.82 18.39
N ILE A 370 5.48 -3.14 17.28
CA ILE A 370 4.69 -1.91 17.25
C ILE A 370 3.40 -2.19 16.49
N LYS A 371 2.27 -2.04 17.19
CA LYS A 371 0.94 -2.12 16.59
C LYS A 371 0.30 -0.75 16.60
N TYR A 372 -0.19 -0.32 15.45
CA TYR A 372 -0.79 1.01 15.30
C TYR A 372 -2.23 1.11 15.79
N GLY A 373 -2.88 0.01 16.15
CA GLY A 373 -4.30 0.03 16.53
C GLY A 373 -5.25 0.39 15.37
N VAL A 374 -4.80 0.20 14.13
CA VAL A 374 -5.58 0.45 12.90
C VAL A 374 -5.85 -0.87 12.16
N SER A 375 -6.92 -0.91 11.36
CA SER A 375 -7.24 -2.03 10.49
C SER A 375 -6.15 -2.27 9.42
N SER A 376 -6.13 -3.47 8.84
CA SER A 376 -5.19 -3.78 7.75
C SER A 376 -5.32 -2.81 6.57
N GLY A 377 -6.55 -2.52 6.15
CA GLY A 377 -6.85 -1.57 5.06
C GLY A 377 -6.34 -0.15 5.35
N GLU A 378 -6.56 0.37 6.56
CA GLU A 378 -6.02 1.66 6.99
C GLU A 378 -4.49 1.67 6.96
N ARG A 379 -3.85 0.62 7.48
CA ARG A 379 -2.39 0.51 7.53
C ARG A 379 -1.76 0.64 6.15
N ILE A 380 -2.38 0.08 5.11
CA ILE A 380 -1.88 0.14 3.73
C ILE A 380 -1.90 1.58 3.23
N LEU A 381 -3.00 2.30 3.45
CA LEU A 381 -3.13 3.71 3.08
C LEU A 381 -2.09 4.57 3.81
N TYR A 382 -1.93 4.37 5.12
CA TYR A 382 -0.90 5.06 5.91
C TYR A 382 0.51 4.76 5.40
N THR A 383 0.78 3.51 5.04
CA THR A 383 2.09 3.10 4.52
C THR A 383 2.37 3.77 3.18
N LEU A 384 1.38 3.82 2.27
CA LEU A 384 1.49 4.54 1.00
C LEU A 384 1.81 6.02 1.22
N LEU A 385 1.02 6.71 2.05
CA LEU A 385 1.22 8.14 2.32
C LEU A 385 2.57 8.41 2.98
N ALA A 386 2.94 7.61 3.99
CA ALA A 386 4.21 7.73 4.68
C ALA A 386 5.41 7.50 3.74
N ARG A 387 5.30 6.57 2.78
CA ARG A 387 6.34 6.35 1.76
C ARG A 387 6.44 7.50 0.76
N ILE A 388 5.32 8.03 0.29
CA ILE A 388 5.29 9.20 -0.60
C ILE A 388 5.90 10.41 0.12
N LEU A 389 5.45 10.70 1.33
CA LEU A 389 5.96 11.81 2.15
C LEU A 389 7.45 11.65 2.45
N GLY A 390 7.88 10.44 2.84
CA GLY A 390 9.30 10.15 3.08
C GLY A 390 10.17 10.30 1.81
N SER A 391 9.63 10.01 0.63
CA SER A 391 10.31 10.18 -0.66
C SER A 391 10.46 11.64 -1.07
N ILE A 392 9.41 12.44 -0.84
CA ILE A 392 9.38 13.87 -1.20
C ILE A 392 10.20 14.71 -0.21
N PHE A 393 10.09 14.43 1.09
CA PHE A 393 10.92 15.10 2.09
C PHE A 393 12.39 14.61 2.10
N GLU A 394 12.74 13.59 1.31
CA GLU A 394 14.09 13.00 1.20
C GLU A 394 14.67 12.49 2.54
N LYS A 395 13.80 11.96 3.40
CA LYS A 395 14.07 11.72 4.82
C LYS A 395 14.74 10.38 5.16
N GLN A 396 15.07 9.54 4.18
CA GLN A 396 15.74 8.25 4.48
C GLN A 396 17.09 8.46 5.19
N GLY A 397 17.77 9.59 4.91
CA GLY A 397 18.99 9.98 5.62
C GLY A 397 18.74 10.52 7.04
N GLU A 398 17.57 11.09 7.34
CA GLU A 398 17.32 11.70 8.66
C GLU A 398 17.28 10.68 9.78
N ILE A 399 16.81 9.45 9.55
CA ILE A 399 16.87 8.37 10.57
C ILE A 399 18.32 8.18 11.10
N HIS A 400 19.33 8.49 10.28
CA HIS A 400 20.75 8.43 10.66
C HIS A 400 21.35 9.79 11.04
N TYR A 401 20.68 10.91 10.75
CA TYR A 401 21.12 12.29 11.02
C TYR A 401 20.14 13.07 11.92
N VAL A 402 19.52 12.42 12.92
CA VAL A 402 18.58 13.08 13.86
C VAL A 402 19.29 13.95 14.92
N HIS A 403 20.40 14.58 14.57
CA HIS A 403 21.21 15.36 15.52
C HIS A 403 20.66 16.75 15.82
N GLU A 404 19.82 17.33 14.95
CA GLU A 404 19.49 18.76 15.07
C GLU A 404 18.16 19.08 15.76
N ARG A 405 17.35 18.08 16.16
CA ARG A 405 15.98 18.28 16.70
C ARG A 405 15.15 19.30 15.89
N ARG A 406 15.38 19.37 14.59
CA ARG A 406 14.73 20.33 13.69
C ARG A 406 14.19 19.59 12.49
N ILE A 407 12.95 19.92 12.13
CA ILE A 407 12.38 19.54 10.85
C ILE A 407 13.04 20.42 9.79
N VAL A 408 14.07 19.92 9.11
CA VAL A 408 14.44 20.51 7.82
C VAL A 408 13.60 19.77 6.78
N ASN A 409 12.43 20.32 6.47
CA ASN A 409 11.72 19.88 5.28
C ASN A 409 12.59 20.25 4.08
N SER A 410 12.99 19.25 3.30
CA SER A 410 13.61 19.51 2.02
C SER A 410 12.61 20.27 1.15
N HIS A 411 12.92 21.53 0.85
CA HIS A 411 12.20 22.33 -0.13
C HIS A 411 12.62 21.97 -1.57
N TYR A 412 13.35 20.87 -1.75
CA TYR A 412 13.86 20.43 -3.05
C TYR A 412 12.74 20.25 -4.09
N PHE A 413 11.53 19.87 -3.67
CA PHE A 413 10.39 19.71 -4.58
C PHE A 413 9.53 20.97 -4.76
N ASP A 414 9.78 22.06 -4.02
CA ASP A 414 9.02 23.29 -4.18
C ASP A 414 9.14 23.82 -5.62
N GLY A 415 8.01 24.08 -6.28
CA GLY A 415 7.95 24.51 -7.68
C GLY A 415 8.19 23.40 -8.70
N LYS A 416 8.36 22.13 -8.27
CA LYS A 416 8.52 20.98 -9.17
C LYS A 416 7.20 20.26 -9.42
N THR A 417 7.19 19.43 -10.45
CA THR A 417 6.11 18.50 -10.76
C THR A 417 6.50 17.07 -10.41
N ILE A 418 5.58 16.30 -9.84
CA ILE A 418 5.73 14.86 -9.61
C ILE A 418 4.72 14.12 -10.48
N ILE A 419 5.20 13.21 -11.32
CA ILE A 419 4.35 12.20 -11.95
C ILE A 419 4.31 10.99 -11.04
N LEU A 420 3.15 10.77 -10.42
CA LEU A 420 2.90 9.67 -9.50
C LEU A 420 2.21 8.52 -10.24
N LEU A 421 2.90 7.39 -10.32
CA LEU A 421 2.41 6.17 -10.95
C LEU A 421 2.04 5.16 -9.85
N LEU A 422 0.74 4.87 -9.72
CA LEU A 422 0.21 3.95 -8.71
C LEU A 422 -0.30 2.68 -9.40
N ASP A 423 0.33 1.55 -9.11
CA ASP A 423 -0.07 0.25 -9.65
C ASP A 423 -0.99 -0.49 -8.66
N GLU A 424 -2.28 -0.54 -8.98
CA GLU A 424 -3.34 -1.22 -8.21
C GLU A 424 -3.29 -0.90 -6.70
N PRO A 425 -3.29 0.39 -6.31
CA PRO A 425 -3.20 0.79 -4.90
C PRO A 425 -4.42 0.36 -4.08
N ASP A 426 -5.53 0.00 -4.74
CA ASP A 426 -6.79 -0.39 -4.13
C ASP A 426 -6.89 -1.89 -3.76
N LEU A 427 -5.96 -2.73 -4.21
CA LEU A 427 -6.07 -4.20 -4.16
C LEU A 427 -6.24 -4.76 -2.74
N GLN A 428 -5.66 -4.10 -1.73
CA GLN A 428 -5.70 -4.54 -0.34
C GLN A 428 -6.60 -3.65 0.54
N LEU A 429 -7.28 -2.66 -0.05
CA LEU A 429 -8.17 -1.75 0.67
C LEU A 429 -9.57 -2.36 0.80
N HIS A 430 -10.16 -2.25 1.99
CA HIS A 430 -11.59 -2.52 2.18
C HIS A 430 -12.41 -1.56 1.29
N PRO A 431 -13.59 -1.96 0.78
CA PRO A 431 -14.43 -1.10 -0.08
C PRO A 431 -14.68 0.31 0.48
N GLU A 432 -14.87 0.45 1.79
CA GLU A 432 -15.02 1.77 2.44
C GLU A 432 -13.77 2.65 2.27
N TRP A 433 -12.58 2.07 2.33
CA TRP A 433 -11.32 2.79 2.12
C TRP A 433 -11.07 3.08 0.65
N GLN A 434 -11.53 2.21 -0.26
CA GLN A 434 -11.49 2.50 -1.70
C GLN A 434 -12.33 3.73 -2.05
N GLN A 435 -13.51 3.91 -1.44
CA GLN A 435 -14.35 5.10 -1.60
C GLN A 435 -13.69 6.38 -1.08
N LYS A 436 -12.91 6.29 0.01
CA LYS A 436 -12.25 7.45 0.61
C LYS A 436 -10.87 7.73 0.01
N PHE A 437 -10.33 6.79 -0.76
CA PHE A 437 -8.93 6.77 -1.19
C PHE A 437 -8.52 8.06 -1.91
N LEU A 438 -9.25 8.44 -2.95
CA LEU A 438 -8.88 9.59 -3.78
C LEU A 438 -8.96 10.88 -2.97
N ASN A 439 -10.06 11.09 -2.23
CA ASN A 439 -10.22 12.27 -1.38
C ASN A 439 -9.10 12.39 -0.33
N ILE A 440 -8.73 11.28 0.33
CA ILE A 440 -7.63 11.28 1.30
C ILE A 440 -6.30 11.62 0.62
N LEU A 441 -6.02 11.04 -0.55
CA LEU A 441 -4.78 11.29 -1.29
C LEU A 441 -4.66 12.77 -1.70
N LEU A 442 -5.70 13.33 -2.33
CA LEU A 442 -5.71 14.71 -2.83
C LEU A 442 -5.66 15.73 -1.69
N SER A 443 -6.46 15.53 -0.64
CA SER A 443 -6.43 16.41 0.54
C SER A 443 -5.06 16.38 1.23
N SER A 444 -4.41 15.21 1.30
CA SER A 444 -3.05 15.09 1.84
C SER A 444 -2.04 15.87 1.00
N PHE A 445 -2.07 15.74 -0.34
CA PHE A 445 -1.15 16.46 -1.21
C PHE A 445 -1.33 17.97 -1.17
N ALA A 446 -2.57 18.46 -1.21
CA ALA A 446 -2.86 19.89 -1.10
C ALA A 446 -2.32 20.49 0.21
N LYS A 447 -2.38 19.71 1.29
CA LYS A 447 -1.96 20.10 2.65
C LYS A 447 -0.45 20.11 2.82
N PHE A 448 0.21 18.99 2.51
CA PHE A 448 1.64 18.79 2.75
C PHE A 448 2.51 19.43 1.68
N PHE A 449 2.00 19.54 0.46
CA PHE A 449 2.77 19.93 -0.71
C PHE A 449 2.06 20.98 -1.57
N PRO A 450 1.66 22.14 -0.98
CA PRO A 450 0.92 23.17 -1.71
C PRO A 450 1.73 23.78 -2.87
N LYS A 451 3.07 23.69 -2.83
CA LYS A 451 3.99 24.21 -3.86
C LYS A 451 4.45 23.17 -4.87
N VAL A 452 3.98 21.92 -4.76
CA VAL A 452 4.37 20.82 -5.65
C VAL A 452 3.18 20.46 -6.52
N MET A 453 3.37 20.38 -7.83
CA MET A 453 2.32 19.97 -8.76
C MET A 453 2.33 18.45 -8.95
N PHE A 454 1.17 17.80 -8.99
CA PHE A 454 1.07 16.36 -9.21
C PHE A 454 0.31 16.01 -10.49
N GLN A 455 0.83 15.06 -11.25
CA GLN A 455 0.05 14.29 -12.23
C GLN A 455 -0.03 12.85 -11.74
N ILE A 456 -1.24 12.31 -11.59
CA ILE A 456 -1.45 11.00 -11.00
C ILE A 456 -1.94 10.03 -12.08
N ILE A 457 -1.26 8.90 -12.27
CA ILE A 457 -1.68 7.84 -13.17
C ILE A 457 -1.87 6.58 -12.32
N ILE A 458 -3.11 6.07 -12.26
CA ILE A 458 -3.50 4.95 -11.40
C ILE A 458 -3.96 3.79 -12.27
N THR A 459 -3.47 2.59 -12.04
CA THR A 459 -4.09 1.36 -12.56
C THR A 459 -5.02 0.80 -11.49
N SER A 460 -6.19 0.33 -11.88
CA SER A 460 -7.12 -0.25 -10.91
C SER A 460 -7.99 -1.34 -11.52
N HIS A 461 -8.41 -2.24 -10.63
CA HIS A 461 -9.43 -3.25 -10.88
C HIS A 461 -10.75 -2.96 -10.15
N SER A 462 -10.84 -1.85 -9.41
CA SER A 462 -12.01 -1.52 -8.61
C SER A 462 -12.92 -0.51 -9.32
N PRO A 463 -14.21 -0.85 -9.52
CA PRO A 463 -15.23 0.11 -9.98
C PRO A 463 -15.60 1.14 -8.92
N ILE A 464 -15.13 1.00 -7.68
CA ILE A 464 -15.36 1.99 -6.64
C ILE A 464 -14.52 3.23 -6.94
N LEU A 465 -13.24 3.01 -7.28
CA LEU A 465 -12.29 4.10 -7.56
C LEU A 465 -12.67 4.90 -8.82
N ILE A 466 -13.28 4.25 -9.81
CA ILE A 466 -13.70 4.94 -11.05
C ILE A 466 -14.92 5.84 -10.87
N SER A 467 -15.71 5.66 -9.80
CA SER A 467 -16.85 6.53 -9.49
C SER A 467 -16.38 7.95 -9.14
N ASP A 468 -15.15 8.12 -8.66
CA ASP A 468 -14.58 9.44 -8.33
C ASP A 468 -13.95 10.16 -9.53
N ILE A 469 -13.88 9.52 -10.70
CA ILE A 469 -13.09 9.98 -11.85
C ILE A 469 -14.00 10.21 -13.07
N PRO A 470 -13.95 11.39 -13.72
CA PRO A 470 -14.65 11.65 -14.97
C PRO A 470 -14.22 10.70 -16.10
N ARG A 471 -15.16 10.38 -16.99
CA ARG A 471 -14.96 9.40 -18.06
C ARG A 471 -13.83 9.77 -19.02
N SER A 472 -13.64 11.07 -19.27
CA SER A 472 -12.54 11.62 -20.08
C SER A 472 -11.15 11.32 -19.53
N ASN A 473 -11.07 10.98 -18.24
CA ASN A 473 -9.84 10.70 -17.51
C ASN A 473 -9.61 9.19 -17.32
N ILE A 474 -10.44 8.35 -17.96
CA ILE A 474 -10.36 6.90 -17.86
C ILE A 474 -9.94 6.28 -19.19
N LEU A 475 -8.85 5.52 -19.14
CA LEU A 475 -8.34 4.68 -20.21
C LEU A 475 -8.76 3.23 -19.96
N PHE A 476 -9.62 2.69 -20.81
CA PHE A 476 -9.98 1.28 -20.77
C PHE A 476 -9.06 0.47 -21.66
N ILE A 477 -8.49 -0.61 -21.14
CA ILE A 477 -7.59 -1.51 -21.84
C ILE A 477 -8.19 -2.91 -21.84
N GLU A 478 -8.24 -3.52 -23.01
CA GLU A 478 -8.68 -4.90 -23.21
C GLU A 478 -7.58 -5.69 -23.93
N LYS A 479 -7.52 -7.00 -23.68
CA LYS A 479 -6.64 -7.89 -24.44
C LYS A 479 -7.43 -8.50 -25.60
N ARG A 480 -7.01 -8.21 -26.84
CA ARG A 480 -7.54 -8.82 -28.07
C ARG A 480 -6.39 -9.41 -28.88
N ASP A 481 -6.57 -10.63 -29.37
CA ASP A 481 -5.57 -11.34 -30.19
C ASP A 481 -4.17 -11.44 -29.54
N GLY A 482 -4.13 -11.57 -28.21
CA GLY A 482 -2.88 -11.63 -27.45
C GLY A 482 -2.27 -10.26 -27.09
N TYR A 483 -2.74 -9.16 -27.69
CA TYR A 483 -2.22 -7.81 -27.47
C TYR A 483 -3.23 -6.92 -26.74
N SER A 484 -2.73 -6.02 -25.90
CA SER A 484 -3.44 -4.93 -25.26
C SER A 484 -3.91 -3.94 -26.32
N ARG A 485 -5.14 -3.45 -26.23
CA ARG A 485 -5.66 -2.33 -27.02
C ARG A 485 -6.48 -1.40 -26.13
N VAL A 486 -6.45 -0.10 -26.43
CA VAL A 486 -7.35 0.86 -25.79
C VAL A 486 -8.74 0.69 -26.40
N CYS A 487 -9.74 0.56 -25.54
CA CYS A 487 -11.13 0.40 -25.93
C CYS A 487 -11.95 1.60 -25.45
N THR A 488 -12.98 1.95 -26.21
CA THR A 488 -14.07 2.79 -25.72
C THR A 488 -15.19 1.88 -25.25
N PRO A 489 -15.40 1.66 -23.93
CA PRO A 489 -16.60 0.97 -23.48
C PRO A 489 -17.83 1.73 -23.95
N ILE A 490 -18.68 1.02 -24.70
CA ILE A 490 -19.83 1.56 -25.44
C ILE A 490 -21.02 1.91 -24.50
N ARG A 491 -20.94 1.59 -23.20
CA ARG A 491 -22.14 1.49 -22.35
C ARG A 491 -22.44 2.67 -21.42
N HIS A 492 -21.44 3.40 -20.90
CA HIS A 492 -21.68 4.54 -20.00
C HIS A 492 -21.25 5.87 -20.62
N LYS A 493 -22.15 6.86 -20.55
CA LYS A 493 -21.86 8.24 -20.98
C LYS A 493 -20.88 8.95 -20.03
N GLU A 494 -20.99 8.68 -18.72
CA GLU A 494 -20.16 9.31 -17.68
C GLU A 494 -19.98 8.33 -16.50
N THR A 495 -18.84 8.42 -15.81
CA THR A 495 -18.47 7.55 -14.67
C THR A 495 -18.45 8.31 -13.34
N PHE A 496 -18.24 9.63 -13.37
CA PHE A 496 -18.21 10.44 -12.15
C PHE A 496 -19.56 10.38 -11.41
N ALA A 497 -19.51 10.06 -10.11
CA ALA A 497 -20.65 9.83 -9.22
C ALA A 497 -21.65 8.77 -9.71
N ALA A 498 -21.26 7.91 -10.66
CA ALA A 498 -22.13 6.85 -11.17
C ALA A 498 -22.31 5.74 -10.13
N ASN A 499 -23.45 5.05 -10.21
CA ASN A 499 -23.77 3.96 -9.29
C ASN A 499 -22.77 2.80 -9.45
N ILE A 500 -22.10 2.44 -8.35
CA ILE A 500 -21.06 1.42 -8.31
C ILE A 500 -21.54 0.08 -8.91
N HIS A 501 -22.78 -0.34 -8.67
CA HIS A 501 -23.31 -1.60 -9.22
C HIS A 501 -23.43 -1.57 -10.76
N THR A 502 -23.78 -0.42 -11.33
CA THR A 502 -23.82 -0.25 -12.80
C THR A 502 -22.41 -0.27 -13.39
N LEU A 503 -21.46 0.34 -12.68
CA LEU A 503 -20.05 0.34 -13.05
C LEU A 503 -19.43 -1.07 -13.02
N TYR A 504 -19.81 -1.91 -12.04
CA TYR A 504 -19.36 -3.31 -11.97
C TYR A 504 -19.72 -4.11 -13.23
N ASN A 505 -20.96 -4.01 -13.70
CA ASN A 505 -21.41 -4.79 -14.85
C ASN A 505 -20.77 -4.30 -16.17
N ASP A 506 -20.61 -2.99 -16.32
CA ASP A 506 -20.25 -2.41 -17.62
C ASP A 506 -18.76 -2.10 -17.76
N SER A 507 -18.08 -1.69 -16.70
CA SER A 507 -16.67 -1.27 -16.75
C SER A 507 -15.68 -2.43 -16.66
N PHE A 508 -16.11 -3.56 -16.09
CA PHE A 508 -15.25 -4.73 -15.84
C PHE A 508 -15.48 -5.90 -16.80
N PHE A 509 -16.28 -5.67 -17.85
CA PHE A 509 -16.56 -6.67 -18.90
C PHE A 509 -17.05 -8.00 -18.29
N LEU A 510 -17.84 -7.93 -17.21
CA LEU A 510 -18.47 -9.11 -16.62
C LEU A 510 -19.65 -9.49 -17.51
N GLU A 511 -19.51 -10.59 -18.23
CA GLU A 511 -20.57 -11.12 -19.08
C GLU A 511 -21.54 -11.95 -18.23
N GLY A 512 -22.68 -11.36 -17.86
CA GLY A 512 -23.79 -12.06 -17.22
C GLY A 512 -24.23 -11.47 -15.88
N VAL A 513 -24.98 -12.28 -15.13
CA VAL A 513 -25.47 -11.93 -13.79
C VAL A 513 -24.28 -11.97 -12.80
N PRO A 514 -24.10 -10.98 -11.93
CA PRO A 514 -22.98 -10.92 -10.96
C PRO A 514 -23.18 -11.92 -9.79
N ILE A 515 -23.26 -13.20 -10.11
CA ILE A 515 -23.26 -14.32 -9.16
C ILE A 515 -21.96 -15.10 -9.30
N GLY A 516 -21.46 -15.65 -8.20
CA GLY A 516 -20.26 -16.49 -8.23
C GLY A 516 -20.46 -17.74 -9.08
N ASP A 517 -19.44 -18.17 -9.80
CA ASP A 517 -19.51 -19.35 -10.69
C ASP A 517 -19.90 -20.62 -9.94
N PHE A 518 -19.43 -20.81 -8.70
CA PHE A 518 -19.86 -21.93 -7.85
C PHE A 518 -21.37 -21.90 -7.58
N ALA A 519 -21.93 -20.73 -7.26
CA ALA A 519 -23.36 -20.57 -7.02
C ALA A 519 -24.15 -20.83 -8.32
N LYS A 520 -23.64 -20.37 -9.47
CA LYS A 520 -24.22 -20.66 -10.79
C LYS A 520 -24.24 -22.17 -11.08
N CYS A 521 -23.12 -22.86 -10.86
CA CYS A 521 -23.04 -24.32 -11.00
C CYS A 521 -24.02 -25.04 -10.07
N LYS A 522 -24.14 -24.60 -8.81
CA LYS A 522 -25.08 -25.19 -7.84
C LYS A 522 -26.54 -24.97 -8.22
N ILE A 523 -26.89 -23.77 -8.69
CA ILE A 523 -28.23 -23.49 -9.22
C ILE A 523 -28.54 -24.40 -10.42
N GLN A 524 -27.56 -24.59 -11.32
CA GLN A 524 -27.71 -25.47 -12.48
C GLN A 524 -27.87 -26.95 -12.07
N GLU A 525 -27.11 -27.39 -11.06
CA GLU A 525 -27.21 -28.73 -10.49
C GLU A 525 -28.61 -28.98 -9.88
N ILE A 526 -29.11 -28.04 -9.08
CA ILE A 526 -30.47 -28.10 -8.51
C ILE A 526 -31.50 -28.18 -9.64
N TYR A 527 -31.39 -27.31 -10.65
CA TYR A 527 -32.30 -27.31 -11.79
C TYR A 527 -32.29 -28.64 -12.56
N ASN A 528 -31.12 -29.22 -12.80
CA ASN A 528 -30.98 -30.51 -13.48
C ASN A 528 -31.59 -31.66 -12.65
N ARG A 529 -31.36 -31.69 -11.33
CA ARG A 529 -31.96 -32.70 -10.42
C ARG A 529 -33.49 -32.60 -10.42
N LEU A 530 -34.03 -31.37 -10.39
CA LEU A 530 -35.48 -31.15 -10.49
C LEU A 530 -36.05 -31.59 -11.85
N ASN A 531 -35.30 -31.39 -12.94
CA ASN A 531 -35.71 -31.87 -14.26
C ASN A 531 -35.74 -33.39 -14.37
N ASN A 532 -34.79 -34.07 -13.72
CA ASN A 532 -34.73 -35.54 -13.61
C ASN A 532 -35.75 -36.12 -12.61
N ALA A 533 -36.67 -35.30 -12.09
CA ALA A 533 -37.71 -35.67 -11.13
C ALA A 533 -37.18 -36.16 -9.77
N GLU A 534 -35.95 -35.82 -9.41
CA GLU A 534 -35.45 -35.99 -8.04
C GLU A 534 -36.07 -34.92 -7.15
N ILE A 535 -37.00 -35.33 -6.29
CA ILE A 535 -37.65 -34.46 -5.32
C ILE A 535 -37.26 -34.96 -3.95
N SER A 536 -36.55 -34.13 -3.20
CA SER A 536 -36.21 -34.42 -1.80
C SER A 536 -36.37 -33.17 -0.94
N PRO A 537 -36.61 -33.32 0.38
CA PRO A 537 -36.66 -32.18 1.30
C PRO A 537 -35.32 -31.43 1.39
N GLU A 538 -34.21 -32.10 1.09
CA GLU A 538 -32.86 -31.52 1.07
C GLU A 538 -32.73 -30.52 -0.08
N ILE A 539 -33.28 -30.82 -1.26
CA ILE A 539 -33.30 -29.89 -2.40
C ILE A 539 -34.09 -28.62 -2.04
N LEU A 540 -35.19 -28.76 -1.31
CA LEU A 540 -35.95 -27.60 -0.85
C LEU A 540 -35.14 -26.71 0.10
N LYS A 541 -34.40 -27.31 1.05
CA LYS A 541 -33.46 -26.57 1.92
C LYS A 541 -32.36 -25.87 1.10
N GLU A 542 -31.85 -26.52 0.06
CA GLU A 542 -30.89 -25.91 -0.87
C GLU A 542 -31.49 -24.70 -1.62
N ILE A 543 -32.74 -24.80 -2.09
CA ILE A 543 -33.44 -23.68 -2.74
C ILE A 543 -33.65 -22.51 -1.76
N TYR A 544 -34.03 -22.78 -0.51
CA TYR A 544 -34.20 -21.73 0.50
C TYR A 544 -32.90 -21.02 0.90
N ARG A 545 -31.73 -21.65 0.69
CA ARG A 545 -30.41 -21.00 0.87
C ARG A 545 -30.08 -19.98 -0.22
N ILE A 546 -30.82 -19.94 -1.33
CA ILE A 546 -30.61 -18.98 -2.42
C ILE A 546 -31.11 -17.60 -1.97
N GLY A 547 -30.17 -16.65 -1.86
CA GLY A 547 -30.46 -15.28 -1.43
C GLY A 547 -31.16 -14.42 -2.48
N GLU A 548 -31.03 -14.75 -3.77
CA GLU A 548 -31.65 -14.00 -4.87
C GLU A 548 -33.15 -14.38 -5.02
N PRO A 549 -34.10 -13.48 -4.69
CA PRO A 549 -35.51 -13.83 -4.60
C PRO A 549 -36.12 -14.32 -5.92
N ILE A 550 -35.68 -13.77 -7.06
CA ILE A 550 -36.20 -14.12 -8.39
C ILE A 550 -35.80 -15.57 -8.74
N ILE A 551 -34.52 -15.90 -8.58
CA ILE A 551 -34.00 -17.25 -8.86
C ILE A 551 -34.65 -18.27 -7.93
N ARG A 552 -34.72 -17.96 -6.63
CA ARG A 552 -35.41 -18.80 -5.65
C ARG A 552 -36.86 -19.06 -6.04
N GLY A 553 -37.60 -18.00 -6.39
CA GLY A 553 -39.00 -18.11 -6.79
C GLY A 553 -39.21 -18.96 -8.05
N LEU A 554 -38.31 -18.87 -9.04
CA LEU A 554 -38.37 -19.71 -10.24
C LEU A 554 -38.13 -21.19 -9.91
N LEU A 555 -37.13 -21.50 -9.09
CA LEU A 555 -36.84 -22.88 -8.68
C LEU A 555 -37.95 -23.49 -7.81
N LEU A 556 -38.54 -22.70 -6.91
CA LEU A 556 -39.70 -23.14 -6.12
C LEU A 556 -40.89 -23.48 -7.02
N LYS A 557 -41.18 -22.67 -8.04
CA LYS A 557 -42.24 -22.99 -9.02
C LYS A 557 -41.99 -24.32 -9.74
N VAL A 558 -40.74 -24.58 -10.14
CA VAL A 558 -40.35 -25.85 -10.77
C VAL A 558 -40.49 -27.01 -9.78
N TYR A 559 -40.02 -26.83 -8.54
CA TYR A 559 -40.16 -27.82 -7.46
C TYR A 559 -41.63 -28.16 -7.21
N ASP A 560 -42.49 -27.16 -7.03
CA ASP A 560 -43.92 -27.33 -6.76
C ASP A 560 -44.66 -28.01 -7.92
N SER A 561 -44.35 -27.62 -9.17
CA SER A 561 -44.92 -28.27 -10.36
C SER A 561 -44.56 -29.76 -10.41
N LYS A 562 -43.29 -30.11 -10.16
CA LYS A 562 -42.83 -31.51 -10.14
C LYS A 562 -43.42 -32.29 -8.96
N ARG A 563 -43.54 -31.64 -7.80
CA ARG A 563 -44.19 -32.21 -6.59
C ARG A 563 -45.67 -32.51 -6.82
N GLN A 564 -46.38 -31.66 -7.54
CA GLN A 564 -47.80 -31.87 -7.86
C GLN A 564 -48.03 -33.08 -8.78
N ASN A 565 -47.03 -33.44 -9.60
CA ASN A 565 -47.08 -34.59 -10.51
C ASN A 565 -46.72 -35.94 -9.86
N LEU A 566 -46.38 -35.97 -8.56
CA LEU A 566 -46.14 -37.21 -7.81
C LEU A 566 -47.44 -37.95 -7.46
N ALA A 567 -47.38 -39.28 -7.36
CA ALA A 567 -48.50 -40.11 -6.92
C ALA A 567 -49.00 -39.67 -5.52
N PRO A 568 -50.33 -39.68 -5.24
CA PRO A 568 -50.91 -39.10 -4.02
C PRO A 568 -50.31 -39.62 -2.71
N ASN A 569 -49.99 -40.92 -2.65
CA ASN A 569 -49.41 -41.57 -1.46
C ASN A 569 -47.97 -41.10 -1.18
N VAL A 570 -47.17 -40.91 -2.23
CA VAL A 570 -45.79 -40.41 -2.15
C VAL A 570 -45.78 -38.94 -1.76
N ARG A 571 -46.67 -38.15 -2.37
CA ARG A 571 -46.85 -36.72 -2.04
C ARG A 571 -47.22 -36.50 -0.57
N LYS A 572 -48.09 -37.34 0.00
CA LYS A 572 -48.48 -37.30 1.42
C LYS A 572 -47.31 -37.59 2.36
N GLN A 573 -46.45 -38.56 2.04
CA GLN A 573 -45.25 -38.85 2.84
C GLN A 573 -44.28 -37.67 2.85
N TYR A 574 -44.00 -37.06 1.69
CA TYR A 574 -43.13 -35.88 1.61
C TYR A 574 -43.67 -34.67 2.40
N LEU A 575 -44.98 -34.42 2.36
CA LEU A 575 -45.62 -33.36 3.14
C LEU A 575 -45.44 -33.58 4.66
N ILE A 576 -45.54 -34.83 5.12
CA ILE A 576 -45.38 -35.17 6.55
C ILE A 576 -43.91 -35.03 6.97
N GLU A 577 -42.95 -35.44 6.15
CA GLU A 577 -41.52 -35.25 6.43
C GLU A 577 -41.11 -33.77 6.44
N GLU A 578 -41.71 -32.96 5.57
CA GLU A 578 -41.48 -31.53 5.53
C GLU A 578 -42.05 -30.83 6.77
N LEU A 579 -43.29 -31.17 7.17
CA LEU A 579 -43.91 -30.65 8.40
C LEU A 579 -43.09 -31.01 9.65
N LYS A 580 -42.64 -32.27 9.78
CA LYS A 580 -41.77 -32.68 10.90
C LYS A 580 -40.47 -31.86 10.95
N LYS A 581 -39.82 -31.64 9.80
CA LYS A 581 -38.59 -30.84 9.72
C LYS A 581 -38.80 -29.37 10.08
N ILE A 582 -39.98 -28.81 9.79
CA ILE A 582 -40.35 -27.44 10.17
C ILE A 582 -40.56 -27.35 11.69
N GLU A 583 -41.34 -28.28 12.26
CA GLU A 583 -41.58 -28.36 13.71
C GLU A 583 -40.30 -28.56 14.53
N ASP A 584 -39.33 -29.31 14.00
CA ASP A 584 -38.02 -29.49 14.64
C ASP A 584 -37.15 -28.22 14.56
N SER A 585 -37.21 -27.46 13.46
CA SER A 585 -36.44 -26.21 13.29
C SER A 585 -36.96 -25.04 14.15
N GLU A 586 -38.24 -25.05 14.53
CA GLU A 586 -38.82 -24.08 15.46
C GLU A 586 -38.42 -24.35 16.91
N LYS A 587 -38.11 -25.61 17.26
CA LYS A 587 -37.64 -25.98 18.61
C LYS A 587 -36.17 -25.65 18.87
N GLU A 588 -35.34 -25.55 17.84
CA GLU A 588 -33.91 -25.20 17.97
C GLU A 588 -33.64 -23.68 18.04
N ASN A 589 -34.66 -22.84 17.79
CA ASN A 589 -34.56 -21.37 17.82
C ASN A 589 -35.18 -20.72 19.08
N ILE A 590 -35.49 -21.52 20.10
CA ILE A 590 -35.87 -21.10 21.46
C ILE A 590 -34.71 -21.45 22.40
#